data_AF-A0A7J4SCF2-F1
#
_entry.id   AF-A0A7J4SCF2-F1
#
_cell.length_a   1.000
_cell.length_b   1.000
_cell.length_c   1.000
_cell.angle_alpha   90.00
_cell.angle_beta   90.00
_cell.angle_gamma   90.00
#
_symmetry.space_group_name_H-M   'P 1'
#
loop_
_entity.id
_entity.type
_entity.pdbx_description
1 polymer ?
#
loop_
_entity_poly.entity_id
_entity_poly.type
_entity_poly.pdbx_seq_one_letter_code
_entity_poly.pdbx_strand_id
1 'polypeptide(L)'
;MTGFEWTADELQGIVDEHLVVLFMKGTPEAPQCGFSNRAAQVLNQLGHPYASVDVLSDRRAIPSICQWSDFPTMPQVFIGSELIGG
;
A
#
# COMPACT_ATOMS: atom_id res chain seq x y z
N MET A 1 -13.65 14.66 14.71
CA MET A 1 -12.88 13.45 14.35
C MET A 1 -12.69 13.51 12.84
N THR A 2 -11.60 14.12 12.39
CA THR A 2 -11.24 14.14 10.96
C THR A 2 -10.84 12.71 10.60
N GLY A 3 -11.62 12.05 9.76
CA GLY A 3 -11.29 10.73 9.23
C GLY A 3 -10.21 10.87 8.14
N PHE A 4 -9.51 9.78 7.85
CA PHE A 4 -8.53 9.73 6.75
C PHE A 4 -9.22 10.01 5.41
N GLU A 5 -8.74 10.99 4.65
CA GLU A 5 -9.39 11.47 3.42
C GLU A 5 -8.73 10.99 2.13
N TRP A 6 -7.61 10.26 2.22
CA TRP A 6 -6.83 9.77 1.07
C TRP A 6 -6.31 10.91 0.18
N THR A 7 -5.93 12.03 0.81
CA THR A 7 -5.26 13.13 0.12
C THR A 7 -3.82 12.77 -0.24
N ALA A 8 -3.24 13.47 -1.22
CA ALA A 8 -1.84 13.26 -1.60
C ALA A 8 -0.88 13.45 -0.42
N ASP A 9 -1.12 14.45 0.43
CA ASP A 9 -0.29 14.74 1.61
C ASP A 9 -0.39 13.61 2.66
N GLU A 10 -1.58 13.05 2.89
CA GLU A 10 -1.77 11.92 3.79
C GLU A 10 -1.10 10.64 3.25
N LEU A 11 -1.23 10.36 1.95
CA LEU A 11 -0.59 9.22 1.30
C LEU A 11 0.93 9.35 1.31
N GLN A 12 1.45 10.56 1.05
CA GLN A 12 2.86 10.88 1.15
C GLN A 12 3.37 10.66 2.59
N GLY A 13 2.61 11.11 3.59
CA GLY A 13 2.92 10.87 4.99
C GLY A 13 3.10 9.39 5.35
N ILE A 14 2.26 8.51 4.80
CA ILE A 14 2.38 7.05 5.02
C ILE A 14 3.71 6.51 4.50
N VAL A 15 4.10 6.89 3.27
CA VAL A 15 5.32 6.36 2.64
C VAL A 15 6.59 7.02 3.18
N ASP A 16 6.47 8.22 3.77
CA ASP A 16 7.58 8.90 4.45
C ASP A 16 7.79 8.36 5.88
N GLU A 17 6.73 7.91 6.56
CA GLU A 17 6.81 7.35 7.92
C GLU A 17 7.46 5.97 7.96
N HIS A 18 7.33 5.20 6.87
CA HIS A 18 7.77 3.81 6.80
C HIS A 18 8.72 3.56 5.62
N LEU A 19 9.87 2.95 5.89
CA LEU A 19 10.85 2.64 4.85
C LEU A 19 10.27 1.74 3.74
N VAL A 20 9.40 0.78 4.10
CA VAL A 20 8.74 -0.12 3.16
C VAL A 20 7.24 -0.08 3.43
N VAL A 21 6.46 0.23 2.40
CA VAL A 21 4.99 0.26 2.45
C VAL A 21 4.41 -0.62 1.36
N LEU A 22 3.46 -1.46 1.73
CA LEU A 22 2.66 -2.28 0.82
C LEU A 22 1.20 -1.84 0.86
N PHE A 23 0.74 -1.18 -0.19
CA PHE A 23 -0.70 -0.99 -0.43
C PHE A 23 -1.25 -2.27 -1.06
N MET A 24 -2.17 -2.95 -0.37
CA MET A 24 -2.66 -4.26 -0.78
C MET A 24 -4.14 -4.45 -0.52
N LYS A 25 -4.74 -5.44 -1.21
CA LYS A 25 -6.13 -5.85 -1.00
C LYS A 25 -6.19 -6.88 0.13
N GLY A 26 -6.75 -6.51 1.27
CA GLY A 26 -6.69 -7.28 2.52
C GLY A 26 -5.44 -6.95 3.34
N THR A 27 -5.05 -7.85 4.24
CA THR A 27 -3.82 -7.74 5.05
C THR A 27 -2.83 -8.85 4.71
N PRO A 28 -1.55 -8.77 5.14
CA PRO A 28 -0.58 -9.85 4.93
C PRO A 28 -1.04 -11.21 5.49
N GLU A 29 -1.81 -11.21 6.59
CA GLU A 29 -2.36 -12.41 7.23
C GLU A 29 -3.66 -12.88 6.56
N ALA A 30 -4.44 -11.96 5.99
CA ALA A 30 -5.72 -12.22 5.33
C ALA A 30 -5.81 -11.53 3.95
N PRO A 31 -5.01 -11.97 2.96
CA PRO A 31 -4.99 -11.34 1.65
C PRO A 31 -6.26 -11.68 0.86
N GLN A 32 -6.83 -10.69 0.17
CA GLN A 32 -8.06 -10.84 -0.61
C GLN A 32 -7.83 -10.82 -2.12
N CYS A 33 -6.58 -10.82 -2.57
CA CYS A 33 -6.18 -10.87 -3.97
C CYS A 33 -4.90 -11.68 -4.15
N GLY A 34 -4.81 -12.50 -5.19
CA GLY A 34 -3.63 -13.34 -5.46
C GLY A 34 -2.33 -12.54 -5.68
N PHE A 35 -2.41 -11.38 -6.32
CA PHE A 35 -1.26 -10.49 -6.51
C PHE A 35 -0.80 -9.88 -5.18
N SER A 36 -1.75 -9.41 -4.35
CA SER A 36 -1.49 -8.91 -3.00
C SER A 36 -0.87 -9.97 -2.09
N ASN A 37 -1.36 -11.22 -2.14
CA ASN A 37 -0.77 -12.34 -1.42
C ASN A 37 0.68 -12.59 -1.85
N ARG A 38 0.96 -12.55 -3.16
CA ARG A 38 2.31 -12.76 -3.69
C ARG A 38 3.27 -11.65 -3.23
N ALA A 39 2.86 -10.38 -3.29
CA ALA A 39 3.67 -9.26 -2.81
C ALA A 39 3.99 -9.39 -1.32
N ALA A 40 2.98 -9.66 -0.47
CA ALA A 40 3.16 -9.86 0.96
C ALA A 40 4.10 -11.05 1.26
N GLN A 41 3.96 -12.16 0.54
CA GLN A 41 4.86 -13.32 0.70
C GLN A 41 6.32 -12.99 0.39
N VAL A 42 6.58 -12.25 -0.69
CA VAL A 42 7.94 -11.84 -1.05
C VAL A 42 8.53 -10.93 0.03
N LEU A 43 7.78 -9.92 0.49
CA LEU A 43 8.25 -9.04 1.56
C LEU A 43 8.50 -9.80 2.87
N ASN A 44 7.62 -10.73 3.23
CA ASN A 44 7.81 -11.60 4.40
C ASN A 44 9.07 -12.46 4.29
N GLN A 45 9.41 -12.97 3.10
CA GLN A 45 10.62 -13.77 2.87
C GLN A 45 11.91 -12.94 2.98
N LEU A 46 11.87 -11.65 2.65
CA LEU A 46 13.00 -10.74 2.82
C LEU A 46 13.31 -10.47 4.31
N GLY A 47 12.35 -10.71 5.21
CA GLY A 47 12.55 -10.60 6.66
C GLY A 47 12.74 -9.17 7.17
N HIS A 48 12.40 -8.16 6.36
CA HIS A 48 12.43 -6.76 6.77
C HIS A 48 11.02 -6.30 7.17
N PRO A 49 10.86 -5.52 8.26
CA PRO A 49 9.56 -4.96 8.61
C PRO A 49 9.05 -4.02 7.50
N TYR A 50 7.74 -4.05 7.27
CA TYR A 50 7.05 -3.15 6.36
C TYR A 50 5.67 -2.81 6.93
N ALA A 51 5.15 -1.64 6.56
CA ALA A 51 3.76 -1.29 6.83
C ALA A 51 2.87 -1.82 5.70
N SER A 52 1.69 -2.32 6.05
CA SER A 52 0.68 -2.73 5.07
C SER A 52 -0.58 -1.90 5.23
N VAL A 53 -1.14 -1.42 4.12
CA VAL A 53 -2.39 -0.66 4.10
C VAL A 53 -3.43 -1.45 3.30
N ASP A 54 -4.53 -1.82 3.96
CA ASP A 54 -5.66 -2.49 3.30
C ASP A 54 -6.50 -1.47 2.51
N VAL A 55 -6.37 -1.49 1.19
CA VAL A 55 -7.09 -0.60 0.28
C VAL A 55 -8.57 -0.99 0.09
N LEU A 56 -9.02 -2.10 0.68
CA LEU A 56 -10.43 -2.48 0.67
C LEU A 56 -11.22 -1.90 1.85
N SER A 57 -10.52 -1.34 2.84
CA SER A 57 -11.13 -0.69 4.01
C SER A 57 -11.95 0.55 3.63
N ASP A 58 -11.59 1.24 2.55
CA ASP A 58 -12.28 2.39 2.01
C ASP A 58 -12.34 2.33 0.48
N ARG A 59 -13.52 2.55 -0.10
CA ARG A 59 -13.74 2.55 -1.54
C ARG A 59 -12.95 3.65 -2.27
N ARG A 60 -12.55 4.70 -1.55
CA ARG A 60 -11.75 5.82 -2.07
C ARG A 60 -10.26 5.49 -2.19
N ALA A 61 -9.78 4.48 -1.46
CA ALA A 61 -8.36 4.18 -1.36
C ALA A 61 -7.71 3.89 -2.73
N ILE A 62 -8.28 2.93 -3.47
CA ILE A 62 -7.75 2.50 -4.77
C ILE A 62 -7.65 3.68 -5.76
N PRO A 63 -8.73 4.43 -6.07
CA PRO A 63 -8.62 5.52 -7.02
C PRO A 63 -7.66 6.62 -6.55
N SER A 64 -7.66 6.97 -5.25
CA SER A 64 -6.76 7.99 -4.72
C SER A 64 -5.28 7.57 -4.81
N ILE A 65 -4.95 6.34 -4.40
CA ILE A 65 -3.56 5.85 -4.48
C ILE A 65 -3.12 5.76 -5.94
N CYS A 66 -3.91 5.15 -6.83
CA CYS A 66 -3.55 5.02 -8.24
C CYS A 66 -3.35 6.38 -8.92
N GLN A 67 -4.17 7.39 -8.55
CA GLN A 67 -4.02 8.75 -9.08
C GLN A 67 -2.76 9.45 -8.54
N TRP A 68 -2.48 9.30 -7.24
CA TRP A 68 -1.32 9.93 -6.60
C TRP A 68 0.00 9.31 -7.05
N SER A 69 0.05 7.98 -7.18
CA SER A 69 1.27 7.25 -7.56
C SER A 69 1.52 7.18 -9.06
N ASP A 70 0.59 7.70 -9.89
CA ASP A 70 0.58 7.55 -11.35
C ASP A 70 0.75 6.07 -11.79
N PHE A 71 0.12 5.16 -11.04
CA PHE A 71 0.22 3.72 -11.29
C PHE A 71 -1.16 3.04 -11.21
N PRO A 72 -1.58 2.31 -12.26
CA PRO A 72 -2.99 1.96 -12.43
C PRO A 72 -3.46 0.75 -11.62
N THR A 73 -2.57 -0.04 -11.03
CA THR A 73 -2.90 -1.35 -10.44
C THR A 73 -2.50 -1.50 -8.97
N MET A 74 -3.02 -2.56 -8.34
CA MET A 74 -2.73 -2.98 -6.98
C MET A 74 -2.28 -4.44 -6.98
N PRO A 75 -1.40 -4.87 -6.05
CA PRO A 75 -0.79 -4.09 -4.97
C PRO A 75 0.22 -3.05 -5.47
N GLN A 76 0.67 -2.16 -4.58
CA GLN A 76 1.77 -1.23 -4.85
C GLN A 76 2.78 -1.28 -3.70
N VAL A 77 4.06 -1.39 -4.02
CA VAL A 77 5.18 -1.40 -3.07
C VAL A 77 5.96 -0.11 -3.20
N PHE A 78 6.15 0.57 -2.07
CA PHE A 78 7.00 1.75 -1.94
C PHE A 78 8.20 1.42 -1.07
N ILE A 79 9.38 1.91 -1.46
CA ILE A 79 10.61 1.83 -0.65
C ILE A 79 11.24 3.22 -0.62
N GLY A 80 11.42 3.79 0.56
CA GLY A 80 12.00 5.13 0.73
C GLY A 80 11.23 6.20 -0.04
N SER A 81 9.89 6.20 0.08
CA SER A 81 8.97 7.12 -0.61
C SER A 81 8.94 7.00 -2.14
N GLU A 82 9.65 6.04 -2.74
CA GLU A 82 9.63 5.79 -4.18
C GLU A 82 8.77 4.56 -4.51
N LEU A 83 7.92 4.67 -5.53
CA LEU A 83 7.16 3.55 -6.05
C LEU A 83 8.10 2.57 -6.77
N ILE A 84 8.12 1.32 -6.31
CA ILE A 84 8.90 0.26 -6.95
C ILE A 84 8.07 -0.48 -8.02
N GLY A 85 6.77 -0.67 -7.77
CA GLY A 85 5.85 -1.37 -8.68
C GLY A 85 4.74 -2.12 -7.94
N GLY A 86 4.15 -3.11 -8.62
CA GLY A 86 3.07 -3.95 -8.07
C GLY A 86 3.32 -5.45 -8.17
#